data_AF-A0A4P8W1F7-F1
#
_entry.id   AF-A0A4P8W1F7-F1
#
_cell.length_a   1.000
_cell.length_b   1.000
_cell.length_c   1.000
_cell.angle_alpha   90.00
_cell.angle_beta   90.00
_cell.angle_gamma   90.00
#
_symmetry.space_group_name_H-M   'P 1'
#
loop_
_entity.id
_entity.type
_entity.pdbx_description
1 polymer ?
#
loop_
_entity_poly.entity_id
_entity_poly.type
_entity_poly.pdbx_seq_one_letter_code
_entity_poly.pdbx_strand_id
1 'polypeptide(L)'
;EIVQPMVIGSFNLLSPEIRNENGAWYLYITNRQDYETPTMRRYTFDVRVPDETRAARVSLSIENIDDNDPIVRVLDACQVPELGEPRLTDCVYQVSDEDRA
;
A
#
# COMPACT_ATOMS: atom_id res chain seq x y z
N GLU A 1 17.13 9.70 -17.62
CA GLU A 1 16.46 10.52 -16.59
C GLU A 1 14.98 10.12 -16.57
N ILE A 2 14.32 10.06 -15.41
CA ILE A 2 12.86 9.85 -15.41
C ILE A 2 12.24 11.14 -15.92
N VAL A 3 11.68 11.10 -17.13
CA VAL A 3 10.98 12.25 -17.68
C VAL A 3 9.53 12.15 -17.22
N GLN A 4 9.18 12.96 -16.22
CA GLN A 4 7.83 13.09 -15.71
C GLN A 4 6.91 13.84 -16.70
N PRO A 5 5.58 13.60 -16.65
CA PRO A 5 4.83 13.21 -15.46
C PRO A 5 4.55 11.70 -15.31
N MET A 6 4.32 11.29 -14.06
CA MET A 6 3.76 9.95 -13.79
C MET A 6 2.40 9.82 -14.47
N VAL A 7 2.15 8.66 -15.06
CA VAL A 7 0.88 8.32 -15.70
C VAL A 7 -0.13 7.84 -14.65
N ILE A 8 0.33 7.05 -13.67
CA ILE A 8 -0.47 6.55 -12.54
C ILE A 8 0.39 6.64 -11.28
N GLY A 9 -0.23 7.05 -10.16
CA GLY A 9 0.41 7.18 -8.87
C GLY A 9 1.04 8.57 -8.67
N SER A 10 1.95 8.67 -7.70
CA SER A 10 2.61 9.92 -7.34
C SER A 10 4.11 9.74 -7.23
N PHE A 11 4.86 10.63 -7.90
CA PHE A 11 6.32 10.61 -7.87
C PHE A 11 6.87 10.91 -6.49
N ASN A 12 6.24 11.83 -5.76
CA ASN A 12 6.66 12.15 -4.40
C ASN A 12 6.39 11.01 -3.41
N LEU A 13 5.45 10.10 -3.73
CA LEU A 13 5.18 8.93 -2.88
C LEU A 13 6.13 7.78 -3.18
N LEU A 14 6.53 7.58 -4.44
CA LEU A 14 7.49 6.54 -4.83
C LEU A 14 8.96 6.98 -4.60
N SER A 15 9.25 8.28 -4.80
CA SER A 15 10.59 8.88 -4.86
C SER A 15 11.59 8.01 -5.64
N PRO A 16 11.34 7.74 -6.94
CA PRO A 16 12.15 6.81 -7.70
C PRO A 16 13.51 7.44 -8.07
N GLU A 17 14.58 6.68 -7.87
CA GLU A 17 15.92 7.05 -8.32
C GLU A 17 16.44 6.03 -9.35
N ILE A 18 17.01 6.52 -10.44
CA ILE A 18 17.70 5.67 -11.42
C ILE A 18 19.20 5.81 -11.22
N ARG A 19 19.88 4.71 -10.92
CA ARG A 19 21.33 4.68 -10.68
C ARG A 19 22.02 3.73 -11.66
N ASN A 20 23.19 4.12 -12.14
CA ASN A 20 24.06 3.22 -12.90
C ASN A 20 25.10 2.63 -11.94
N GLU A 21 25.12 1.32 -11.82
CA GLU A 21 26.06 0.61 -10.97
C GLU A 21 26.74 -0.48 -11.80
N ASN A 22 28.06 -0.35 -11.94
CA ASN A 22 28.89 -1.28 -12.70
C ASN A 22 28.39 -1.54 -14.13
N GLY A 23 27.83 -0.52 -14.78
CA GLY A 23 27.32 -0.61 -16.15
C GLY A 23 25.88 -1.11 -16.28
N ALA A 24 25.22 -1.48 -15.19
CA ALA A 24 23.80 -1.81 -15.16
C ALA A 24 22.98 -0.65 -14.58
N TRP A 25 21.79 -0.42 -15.15
CA TRP A 25 20.85 0.59 -14.65
C TRP A 25 19.83 -0.05 -13.71
N TYR A 26 19.65 0.56 -12.54
CA TYR A 26 18.73 0.11 -11.51
C TYR A 26 17.72 1.21 -11.19
N LEU A 27 16.50 0.79 -10.86
CA LEU A 27 15.47 1.64 -10.29
C LEU A 27 15.40 1.36 -8.79
N TYR A 28 15.65 2.40 -8.00
CA TYR A 28 15.52 2.38 -6.56
C TYR A 28 14.23 3.08 -6.16
N ILE A 29 13.46 2.41 -5.30
CA ILE A 29 12.31 2.99 -4.61
C ILE A 29 12.84 3.47 -3.25
N THR A 30 12.86 4.79 -3.01
CA THR A 30 13.53 5.36 -1.83
C THR A 30 12.58 5.71 -0.70
N ASN A 31 11.28 5.81 -0.99
CA ASN A 31 10.25 5.95 0.03
C ASN A 31 9.68 4.61 0.46
N ARG A 32 9.26 4.51 1.72
CA ARG A 32 8.46 3.38 2.20
C ARG A 32 7.14 3.31 1.40
N GLN A 33 6.79 2.10 1.00
CA GLN A 33 5.53 1.80 0.34
C GLN A 33 4.58 1.17 1.36
N ASP A 34 3.30 1.47 1.21
CA ASP A 34 2.21 1.07 2.10
C ASP A 34 1.03 0.66 1.21
N TYR A 35 0.65 -0.62 1.22
CA TYR A 35 -0.36 -1.13 0.28
C TYR A 35 -1.75 -0.60 0.63
N GLU A 36 -2.00 -0.41 1.92
CA GLU A 36 -3.26 0.01 2.51
C GLU A 36 -3.61 1.40 2.00
N THR A 37 -2.61 2.26 1.80
CA THR A 37 -2.73 3.55 1.11
C THR A 37 -3.08 3.39 -0.38
N PRO A 38 -4.32 3.72 -0.83
CA PRO A 38 -4.78 3.41 -2.19
C PRO A 38 -3.94 4.00 -3.33
N THR A 39 -3.34 5.17 -3.11
CA THR A 39 -2.51 5.86 -4.11
C THR A 39 -1.14 5.23 -4.30
N MET A 40 -0.73 4.32 -3.41
CA MET A 40 0.56 3.64 -3.45
C MET A 40 0.49 2.23 -4.05
N ARG A 41 -0.70 1.68 -4.31
CA ARG A 41 -0.85 0.30 -4.82
C ARG A 41 -0.26 0.08 -6.20
N ARG A 42 -0.20 1.13 -7.03
CA ARG A 42 0.24 1.03 -8.41
C ARG A 42 0.90 2.32 -8.90
N TYR A 43 1.98 2.16 -9.64
CA TYR A 43 2.66 3.26 -10.32
C TYR A 43 2.84 2.94 -11.80
N THR A 44 2.76 3.96 -12.65
CA THR A 44 3.13 3.85 -14.06
C THR A 44 3.80 5.13 -14.50
N PHE A 45 4.98 5.00 -15.11
CA PHE A 45 5.75 6.11 -15.60
C PHE A 45 6.62 5.68 -16.78
N ASP A 46 7.02 6.66 -17.58
CA ASP A 46 7.84 6.42 -18.75
C ASP A 46 9.29 6.83 -18.44
N VAL A 47 10.25 5.97 -18.79
CA VAL A 47 11.69 6.21 -18.66
C VAL A 47 12.25 6.55 -20.03
N ARG A 48 12.99 7.66 -20.10
CA ARG A 48 13.62 8.13 -21.34
C ARG A 48 15.12 8.32 -21.14
N VAL A 49 15.89 7.87 -22.13
CA VAL A 49 17.31 8.23 -22.23
C VAL A 49 17.38 9.63 -22.85
N PRO A 50 18.22 10.55 -22.33
CA PRO A 50 18.45 11.83 -22.99
C PRO A 50 18.78 11.64 -24.48
N ASP A 51 18.29 12.54 -25.32
CA ASP A 51 18.46 12.50 -26.79
C ASP A 51 17.83 11.31 -27.53
N GLU A 52 17.20 10.37 -26.83
CA GLU A 52 16.39 9.32 -27.44
C GLU A 52 14.93 9.76 -27.58
N THR A 53 14.33 9.34 -28.71
CA THR A 53 12.91 9.59 -29.02
C THR A 53 11.99 8.55 -28.41
N ARG A 54 12.51 7.36 -28.10
CA ARG A 54 11.74 6.26 -27.52
C ARG A 54 11.72 6.37 -26.00
N ALA A 55 10.55 6.15 -25.42
CA ALA A 55 10.38 5.99 -23.98
C ALA A 55 9.92 4.56 -23.67
N ALA A 56 10.41 4.02 -22.56
CA ALA A 56 9.99 2.72 -22.05
C ALA A 56 8.96 2.92 -20.94
N ARG A 57 7.79 2.28 -21.06
CA ARG A 57 6.78 2.30 -20.00
C ARG A 57 7.11 1.29 -18.92
N VAL A 58 7.19 1.76 -17.69
CA VAL A 58 7.39 0.94 -16.49
C VAL A 58 6.10 0.96 -15.68
N SER A 59 5.61 -0.23 -15.33
CA SER A 59 4.46 -0.40 -14.44
C SER A 59 4.90 -1.18 -13.21
N LEU A 60 4.62 -0.63 -12.03
CA LEU A 60 4.91 -1.24 -10.75
C LEU A 60 3.59 -1.53 -10.04
N SER A 61 3.46 -2.75 -9.52
CA SER A 61 2.41 -3.15 -8.59
C SER A 61 3.04 -3.40 -7.23
N ILE A 62 2.51 -2.77 -6.19
CA ILE A 62 2.93 -3.07 -4.83
C ILE A 62 2.19 -4.33 -4.38
N GLU A 63 2.94 -5.29 -3.84
CA GLU A 63 2.37 -6.50 -3.28
C GLU A 63 1.89 -6.22 -1.86
N ASN A 64 0.71 -6.73 -1.55
CA ASN A 64 0.15 -6.67 -0.22
C ASN A 64 0.84 -7.71 0.70
N ILE A 65 1.12 -7.34 1.93
CA ILE A 65 1.70 -8.21 2.96
C ILE A 65 0.86 -8.13 4.24
N ASP A 66 1.06 -9.09 5.14
CA ASP A 66 0.39 -9.14 6.45
C ASP A 66 1.18 -8.27 7.44
N ASP A 67 0.94 -6.95 7.43
CA ASP A 67 1.63 -5.97 8.29
C ASP A 67 0.72 -5.05 9.11
N ASN A 68 -0.60 -5.30 9.13
CA ASN A 68 -1.54 -4.62 10.00
C ASN A 68 -2.31 -5.60 10.89
N ASP A 69 -2.06 -5.56 12.20
CA ASP A 69 -2.77 -6.40 13.17
C ASP A 69 -4.29 -6.11 13.17
N PRO A 70 -5.15 -7.13 13.37
CA PRO A 70 -6.59 -6.95 13.48
C PRO A 70 -6.96 -6.12 14.72
N ILE A 71 -7.83 -5.13 14.53
CA ILE A 71 -8.27 -4.19 15.58
C ILE A 71 -9.69 -4.53 16.02
N VAL A 72 -9.86 -4.75 17.33
CA VAL A 72 -11.18 -4.92 17.97
C VAL A 72 -11.73 -3.56 18.39
N ARG A 73 -12.89 -3.17 17.86
CA ARG A 73 -13.59 -1.95 18.26
C ARG A 73 -14.67 -2.29 19.30
N VAL A 74 -14.46 -1.80 20.52
CA VAL A 74 -15.44 -1.87 21.61
C VAL A 74 -16.20 -0.55 21.64
N LEU A 75 -17.39 -0.53 21.04
CA LEU A 75 -18.25 0.66 21.02
C LEU A 75 -18.96 0.85 22.38
N ASP A 76 -19.35 -0.26 23.02
CA ASP A 76 -19.98 -0.28 24.33
C ASP A 76 -19.50 -1.48 25.15
N ALA A 77 -19.56 -1.33 26.48
CA ALA A 77 -19.30 -2.45 27.39
C ALA A 77 -20.41 -3.49 27.26
N CYS A 78 -20.01 -4.76 27.12
CA CYS A 78 -20.94 -5.89 27.14
C CYS A 78 -21.61 -5.97 28.52
N GLN A 79 -22.94 -5.84 28.55
CA GLN A 79 -23.74 -5.97 29.77
C GLN A 79 -24.49 -7.30 29.72
N VAL A 80 -24.26 -8.16 30.72
CA VAL A 80 -24.92 -9.47 30.82
C VAL A 80 -25.73 -9.52 32.11
N PRO A 81 -27.06 -9.77 32.05
CA PRO A 81 -27.88 -9.91 33.25
C PRO A 81 -27.48 -11.11 34.11
N GLU A 82 -27.38 -10.92 35.43
CA GLU A 82 -26.99 -11.96 36.38
C GLU A 82 -27.91 -13.19 36.37
N LEU A 83 -29.22 -12.98 36.16
CA LEU A 83 -30.24 -14.04 36.10
C LEU A 83 -30.67 -14.38 34.67
N GLY A 84 -29.83 -14.08 33.67
CA GLY A 84 -30.10 -14.38 32.27
C GLY A 84 -29.97 -15.87 31.93
N GLU A 85 -30.49 -16.25 30.76
CA GLU A 85 -30.33 -17.62 30.23
C GLU A 85 -28.84 -17.96 30.03
N PRO A 86 -28.37 -19.14 30.49
CA PRO A 86 -26.97 -19.54 30.32
C PRO A 86 -26.56 -19.59 28.84
N ARG A 87 -25.35 -19.09 28.54
CA ARG A 87 -24.73 -19.10 27.20
C ARG A 87 -25.42 -18.24 26.13
N LEU A 88 -26.38 -17.40 26.49
CA LEU A 88 -26.93 -16.36 25.61
C LEU A 88 -26.28 -15.02 25.95
N THR A 89 -25.33 -14.60 25.13
CA THR A 89 -24.88 -13.21 25.08
C THR A 89 -24.85 -12.76 23.63
N ASP A 90 -25.48 -11.63 23.35
CA ASP A 90 -25.46 -10.99 22.03
C ASP A 90 -24.27 -10.04 21.89
N CYS A 91 -23.26 -10.16 22.76
CA CYS A 91 -22.08 -9.32 22.72
C CYS A 91 -21.22 -9.67 21.52
N VAL A 92 -21.32 -8.81 20.50
CA VAL A 92 -20.54 -8.89 19.28
C VAL A 92 -19.60 -7.70 19.23
N TYR A 93 -18.32 -7.96 18.95
CA TYR A 93 -17.33 -6.92 18.70
C TYR A 93 -16.99 -6.91 17.21
N GLN A 94 -16.85 -5.70 16.67
CA GLN A 94 -16.39 -5.54 15.30
C GLN A 94 -14.87 -5.65 15.26
N VAL A 95 -14.36 -6.50 14.38
CA VAL A 95 -12.94 -6.65 14.11
C VAL A 95 -12.69 -6.15 12.70
N SER A 96 -11.75 -5.22 12.54
CA SER A 96 -11.28 -4.74 11.24
C SER A 96 -9.82 -5.14 11.04
N ASP A 97 -9.47 -5.47 9.81
CA ASP A 97 -8.15 -5.88 9.36
C ASP A 97 -7.96 -5.18 8.01
N GLU A 98 -6.93 -4.34 7.89
CA GLU A 98 -6.72 -3.50 6.72
C GLU A 98 -6.00 -4.25 5.58
N ASP A 99 -5.38 -5.40 5.87
CA ASP A 99 -4.65 -6.21 4.89
C ASP A 99 -5.61 -7.02 4.00
N ARG A 100 -6.85 -7.24 4.45
CA ARG A 100 -7.85 -7.99 3.67
C ARG A 100 -8.69 -7.06 2.79
N ALA A 101 -8.47 -7.17 1.48
CA ALA A 101 -9.29 -6.55 0.44
C ALA A 101 -10.72 -7.14 0.36
#